data_AF-A0A6C0FE91-F1
#
_entry.id   AF-A0A6C0FE91-F1
#
_cell.length_a   1.000
_cell.length_b   1.000
_cell.length_c   1.000
_cell.angle_alpha   90.00
_cell.angle_beta   90.00
_cell.angle_gamma   90.00
#
_symmetry.space_group_name_H-M   'P 1'
#
loop_
_entity.id
_entity.type
_entity.pdbx_description
1 polymer ?
#
loop_
_entity_poly.entity_id
_entity_poly.type
_entity_poly.pdbx_seq_one_letter_code
_entity_poly.pdbx_strand_id
1 'polypeptide(L)'
;MDIISLLNHKLEIELFSELKDEISHGETGQDVSEELLLNMIKDKIHKYPFEISKPSDKEHFENQCCARCMGPRYSDIRCPSKIQEGDYCKKHAKQISEDDHLKFGRYDEPRPVINEKGNKIPWRDTSALEDIDTLVRYQHMNLQKLIK
;
A
#
# COMPACT_ATOMS: atom_id res chain seq x y z
N MET A 1 14.69 6.89 7.90
CA MET A 1 13.54 6.36 8.65
C MET A 1 12.42 6.06 7.66
N ASP A 2 11.87 4.86 7.71
CA ASP A 2 10.75 4.38 6.87
C ASP A 2 9.60 3.88 7.76
N ILE A 3 8.47 3.48 7.16
CA ILE A 3 7.29 3.05 7.90
C ILE A 3 7.55 1.79 8.75
N ILE A 4 8.37 0.86 8.25
CA ILE A 4 8.76 -0.36 8.97
C ILE A 4 9.55 0.00 10.22
N SER A 5 10.51 0.93 10.09
CA SER A 5 11.31 1.43 11.21
C SER A 5 10.42 2.06 12.29
N LEU A 6 9.40 2.83 11.88
CA LEU A 6 8.44 3.44 12.81
C LEU A 6 7.57 2.40 13.52
N LEU A 7 7.08 1.40 12.79
CA LEU A 7 6.28 0.31 13.35
C LEU A 7 7.10 -0.53 14.34
N ASN A 8 8.34 -0.87 13.99
CA ASN A 8 9.26 -1.58 14.88
C ASN A 8 9.52 -0.77 16.15
N HIS A 9 9.81 0.53 16.02
CA HIS A 9 10.05 1.40 17.18
C HIS A 9 8.82 1.49 18.10
N LYS A 10 7.62 1.61 17.52
CA LYS A 10 6.38 1.60 18.28
C LYS A 10 6.19 0.28 19.03
N LEU A 11 6.41 -0.85 18.35
CA LEU A 11 6.29 -2.17 18.95
C LEU A 11 7.31 -2.39 20.07
N GLU A 12 8.55 -1.92 19.90
CA GLU A 12 9.57 -1.96 20.96
C GLU A 12 9.07 -1.28 22.24
N ILE A 13 8.45 -0.10 22.11
CA ILE A 13 7.92 0.67 23.25
C ILE A 13 6.75 -0.07 23.91
N GLU A 14 5.79 -0.55 23.11
CA GLU A 14 4.59 -1.23 23.61
C GLU A 14 4.96 -2.54 24.32
N LEU A 15 5.78 -3.39 23.70
CA LEU A 15 6.24 -4.64 24.31
C LEU A 15 7.06 -4.41 25.57
N PHE A 16 7.91 -3.38 25.60
CA PHE A 16 8.69 -3.08 26.79
C PHE A 16 7.78 -2.68 27.96
N SER A 17 6.77 -1.85 27.70
CA SER A 17 5.81 -1.44 28.73
C SER A 17 5.03 -2.64 29.28
N GLU A 18 4.46 -3.46 28.39
CA GLU A 18 3.65 -4.61 28.77
C GLU A 18 4.48 -5.65 29.57
N LEU A 19 5.66 -6.00 29.07
CA LEU A 19 6.52 -6.99 29.73
C LEU A 19 7.09 -6.48 31.04
N LYS A 20 7.40 -5.17 31.14
CA LYS A 20 7.85 -4.57 32.39
C LYS A 20 6.76 -4.62 33.45
N ASP A 21 5.50 -4.34 33.08
CA ASP A 21 4.37 -4.44 34.00
C ASP A 21 4.17 -5.89 34.46
N GLU A 22 4.25 -6.88 33.55
CA GLU A 22 4.17 -8.30 33.90
C GLU A 22 5.29 -8.77 34.84
N ILE A 23 6.54 -8.35 34.60
CA ILE A 23 7.68 -8.67 35.48
C ILE A 23 7.53 -8.00 36.84
N SER A 24 6.96 -6.78 36.88
CA SER A 24 6.74 -6.03 38.13
C SER A 24 5.58 -6.59 38.97
N HIS A 25 4.61 -7.26 38.34
CA HIS A 25 3.40 -7.80 38.97
C HIS A 25 3.40 -9.33 39.14
N GLY A 26 4.33 -10.05 38.50
CA GLY A 26 4.42 -11.51 38.54
C GLY A 26 5.20 -12.06 39.75
N GLU A 27 4.76 -13.20 40.28
CA GLU A 27 5.44 -13.94 41.37
C GLU A 27 6.80 -14.56 40.97
N THR A 28 7.23 -14.39 39.72
CA THR A 28 8.51 -14.87 39.22
C THR A 28 9.61 -13.89 39.61
N GLY A 29 10.29 -14.16 40.73
CA GLY A 29 11.43 -13.38 41.26
C GLY A 29 12.69 -13.36 40.38
N GLN A 30 12.53 -13.17 39.08
CA GLN A 30 13.61 -13.10 38.11
C GLN A 30 13.90 -11.62 37.81
N ASP A 31 14.96 -11.11 38.43
CA ASP A 31 15.42 -9.74 38.26
C ASP A 31 16.07 -9.58 36.88
N VAL A 32 15.26 -9.24 35.87
CA VAL A 32 15.72 -8.99 34.51
C VAL A 32 15.99 -7.50 34.38
N SER A 33 17.22 -7.11 34.03
CA SER A 33 17.53 -5.70 33.80
C SER A 33 16.76 -5.16 32.59
N GLU A 34 16.37 -3.88 32.67
CA GLU A 34 15.65 -3.21 31.58
C GLU A 34 16.43 -3.27 30.26
N GLU A 35 17.76 -3.16 30.34
CA GLU A 35 18.65 -3.23 29.18
C GLU A 35 18.64 -4.62 28.52
N LEU A 36 18.63 -5.69 29.33
CA LEU A 36 18.54 -7.05 28.82
C LEU A 36 17.17 -7.30 28.16
N LEU A 37 16.09 -6.82 28.77
CA LEU A 37 14.73 -6.92 28.23
C LEU A 37 14.61 -6.21 26.88
N LEU A 38 15.12 -4.97 26.78
CA LEU A 38 15.12 -4.21 25.52
C LEU A 38 15.89 -4.93 24.42
N ASN A 39 17.04 -5.53 24.73
CA ASN A 39 17.83 -6.27 23.76
C ASN A 39 17.09 -7.52 23.28
N MET A 40 16.44 -8.26 24.20
CA MET A 40 15.63 -9.42 23.84
C MET A 40 14.45 -9.06 22.92
N ILE A 41 13.77 -7.94 23.20
CA ILE A 41 12.67 -7.45 22.36
C ILE A 41 13.19 -7.13 20.95
N LYS A 42 14.29 -6.37 20.85
CA LYS A 42 14.90 -6.01 19.56
C LYS A 42 15.31 -7.23 18.75
N ASP A 43 15.96 -8.21 19.38
CA ASP A 43 16.36 -9.46 18.73
C ASP A 43 15.15 -10.23 18.19
N LYS A 44 14.04 -10.24 18.93
CA LYS A 44 12.80 -10.91 18.49
C LYS A 44 12.14 -10.19 17.33
N ILE A 45 12.05 -8.87 17.37
CA ILE A 45 11.50 -8.06 16.27
C ILE A 45 12.34 -8.25 15.01
N HIS A 46 13.68 -8.29 15.14
CA HIS A 46 14.56 -8.53 14.00
C HIS A 46 14.42 -9.96 13.44
N LYS A 47 14.26 -10.95 14.32
CA LYS A 47 14.07 -12.35 13.93
C LYS A 47 12.73 -12.61 13.23
N TYR A 48 11.70 -11.84 13.57
CA TYR A 48 10.35 -11.98 13.03
C TYR A 48 9.87 -10.66 12.41
N PRO A 49 10.42 -10.29 11.24
CA PRO A 49 10.11 -9.02 10.61
C PRO A 49 8.66 -8.97 10.11
N PHE A 50 8.08 -7.78 10.12
CA PHE A 50 6.79 -7.52 9.49
C PHE A 50 6.93 -7.47 7.97
N GLU A 51 6.05 -8.19 7.28
CA GLU A 51 5.85 -8.02 5.85
C GLU A 51 4.54 -7.28 5.59
N ILE A 52 4.60 -6.11 4.96
CA ILE A 52 3.41 -5.52 4.34
C ILE A 52 3.39 -5.93 2.88
N SER A 53 2.83 -7.11 2.61
CA SER A 53 2.47 -7.51 1.25
C SER A 53 1.00 -7.20 0.98
N LYS A 54 0.70 -6.61 -0.18
CA LYS A 54 -0.65 -6.59 -0.72
C LYS A 54 -0.80 -7.84 -1.61
N PRO A 55 -1.78 -8.73 -1.38
CA PRO A 55 -2.11 -9.74 -2.38
C PRO A 55 -2.50 -9.03 -3.67
N SER A 56 -1.82 -9.36 -4.77
CA SER A 56 -2.19 -8.83 -6.08
C SER A 56 -3.36 -9.65 -6.62
N ASP A 57 -4.59 -9.24 -6.30
CA ASP A 57 -5.80 -9.87 -6.85
C ASP A 57 -6.03 -9.42 -8.31
N LYS A 58 -5.01 -9.50 -9.15
CA LYS A 58 -5.15 -9.28 -10.60
C LYS A 58 -5.49 -10.61 -11.26
N GLU A 59 -6.68 -11.13 -10.96
CA GLU A 59 -7.23 -12.25 -11.74
C GLU A 59 -7.72 -11.72 -13.08
N HIS A 60 -7.01 -12.07 -14.13
CA HIS A 60 -7.47 -11.90 -15.51
C HIS A 60 -8.12 -13.21 -15.96
N PHE A 61 -9.36 -13.12 -16.42
CA PHE A 61 -10.08 -14.28 -16.97
C PHE A 61 -10.31 -14.10 -18.47
N GLU A 62 -10.48 -15.23 -19.17
CA GLU A 62 -10.74 -15.24 -20.61
C GLU A 62 -11.99 -14.41 -20.95
N ASN A 63 -11.92 -13.68 -22.08
CA ASN A 63 -12.97 -12.78 -22.56
C ASN A 63 -13.28 -11.60 -21.61
N GLN A 64 -12.27 -11.06 -20.92
CA GLN A 64 -12.38 -9.82 -20.14
C GLN A 64 -12.38 -8.57 -21.04
N CYS A 65 -13.22 -7.60 -20.72
CA CYS A 65 -13.30 -6.31 -21.42
C CYS A 65 -11.93 -5.60 -21.49
N CYS A 66 -11.59 -5.05 -22.65
CA CYS A 66 -10.29 -4.40 -22.89
C CYS A 66 -10.17 -2.98 -22.32
N ALA A 67 -11.27 -2.37 -21.87
CA ALA A 67 -11.24 -1.02 -21.29
C ALA A 67 -10.44 -0.94 -19.98
N ARG A 68 -9.66 0.13 -19.82
CA ARG A 68 -9.00 0.51 -18.55
C ARG A 68 -10.02 1.17 -17.62
N CYS A 69 -9.92 0.89 -16.33
CA CYS A 69 -10.76 1.47 -15.31
C CYS A 69 -9.92 2.02 -14.15
N MET A 70 -10.46 3.02 -13.47
CA MET A 70 -9.93 3.50 -12.21
C MET A 70 -10.38 2.55 -11.09
N GLY A 71 -9.44 1.78 -10.55
CA GLY A 71 -9.68 0.84 -9.48
C GLY A 71 -9.73 1.50 -8.10
N PRO A 72 -9.88 0.68 -7.04
CA PRO A 72 -9.79 1.15 -5.66
C PRO A 72 -8.51 1.96 -5.44
N ARG A 73 -8.63 3.09 -4.74
CA ARG A 73 -7.54 4.05 -4.46
C ARG A 73 -6.84 4.60 -5.70
N TYR A 74 -7.49 4.71 -6.86
CA TYR A 74 -6.86 5.17 -8.11
C TYR A 74 -5.85 4.18 -8.73
N SER A 75 -6.02 2.89 -8.47
CA SER A 75 -5.18 1.85 -9.08
C SER A 75 -5.53 1.62 -10.55
N ASP A 76 -4.52 1.21 -11.32
CA ASP A 76 -4.68 0.88 -12.73
C ASP A 76 -5.18 -0.56 -12.93
N ILE A 77 -6.46 -0.70 -13.27
CA ILE A 77 -7.10 -2.01 -13.44
C ILE A 77 -7.74 -2.17 -14.81
N ARG A 78 -7.79 -3.41 -15.29
CA ARG A 78 -8.61 -3.80 -16.43
C ARG A 78 -10.06 -3.94 -15.97
N CYS A 79 -11.02 -3.57 -16.81
CA CYS A 79 -12.43 -3.73 -16.51
C CYS A 79 -12.77 -5.19 -16.11
N PRO A 80 -13.41 -5.46 -14.96
CA PRO A 80 -13.72 -6.81 -14.50
C PRO A 80 -14.97 -7.40 -15.16
N SER A 81 -15.48 -6.81 -16.23
CA SER A 81 -16.67 -7.31 -16.94
C SER A 81 -16.25 -8.20 -18.12
N LYS A 82 -17.09 -9.20 -18.44
CA LYS A 82 -16.94 -9.97 -19.67
C LYS A 82 -17.27 -9.14 -20.92
N ILE A 83 -16.58 -9.45 -22.01
CA ILE A 83 -16.85 -8.93 -23.35
C ILE A 83 -18.27 -9.34 -23.77
N GLN A 84 -18.98 -8.42 -24.40
CA GLN A 84 -20.30 -8.67 -24.99
C GLN A 84 -20.42 -8.10 -26.41
N GLU A 85 -19.71 -7.03 -26.72
CA GLU A 85 -19.75 -6.36 -28.03
C GLU A 85 -18.32 -5.97 -28.44
N GLY A 86 -17.81 -6.54 -29.53
CA GLY A 86 -16.43 -6.35 -29.97
C GLY A 86 -15.44 -6.77 -28.87
N ASP A 87 -14.61 -5.83 -28.42
CA ASP A 87 -13.62 -6.02 -27.35
C ASP A 87 -14.11 -5.57 -25.96
N TYR A 88 -15.38 -5.16 -25.86
CA TYR A 88 -15.88 -4.39 -24.72
C TYR A 88 -17.12 -5.02 -24.08
N CYS A 89 -17.32 -4.72 -22.80
CA CYS A 89 -18.59 -5.00 -22.14
C CYS A 89 -19.65 -3.97 -22.56
N LYS A 90 -20.94 -4.28 -22.36
CA LYS A 90 -22.06 -3.38 -22.71
C LYS A 90 -21.89 -1.92 -22.27
N LYS A 91 -21.35 -1.71 -21.05
CA LYS A 91 -21.14 -0.35 -20.52
C LYS A 91 -20.13 0.44 -21.35
N HIS A 92 -19.01 -0.18 -21.72
CA HIS A 92 -17.94 0.48 -22.47
C HIS A 92 -18.25 0.55 -23.96
N ALA A 93 -18.94 -0.45 -24.53
CA ALA A 93 -19.45 -0.38 -25.90
C ALA A 93 -20.43 0.79 -26.06
N LYS A 94 -21.36 0.93 -25.12
CA LYS A 94 -22.27 2.09 -25.07
C LYS A 94 -21.52 3.41 -24.93
N GLN A 95 -20.53 3.49 -24.05
CA GLN A 95 -19.72 4.70 -23.90
C GLN A 95 -19.03 5.09 -25.22
N ILE A 96 -18.42 4.14 -25.92
CA ILE A 96 -17.80 4.40 -27.22
C ILE A 96 -18.85 4.88 -28.23
N SER A 97 -20.06 4.32 -28.22
CA SER A 97 -21.12 4.77 -29.13
C SER A 97 -21.64 6.18 -28.85
N GLU A 98 -21.58 6.65 -27.59
CA GLU A 98 -22.08 7.96 -27.17
C GLU A 98 -21.00 9.05 -27.23
N ASP A 99 -19.79 8.73 -26.75
CA ASP A 99 -18.70 9.68 -26.53
C ASP A 99 -17.57 9.56 -27.60
N ASP A 100 -17.60 8.54 -28.45
CA ASP A 100 -16.54 8.19 -29.43
C ASP A 100 -15.18 7.81 -28.81
N HIS A 101 -15.10 7.66 -27.47
CA HIS A 101 -13.86 7.29 -26.78
C HIS A 101 -14.08 6.64 -25.40
N LEU A 102 -13.02 6.01 -24.89
CA LEU A 102 -12.94 5.50 -23.51
C LEU A 102 -12.24 6.50 -22.59
N LYS A 103 -12.80 6.73 -21.40
CA LYS A 103 -12.30 7.67 -20.37
C LYS A 103 -10.83 7.49 -20.00
N PHE A 104 -10.36 6.24 -19.99
CA PHE A 104 -8.98 5.89 -19.63
C PHE A 104 -8.28 5.07 -20.72
N GLY A 105 -8.83 5.06 -21.93
CA GLY A 105 -8.32 4.26 -23.04
C GLY A 105 -8.44 2.75 -22.80
N ARG A 106 -7.73 1.98 -23.62
CA ARG A 106 -7.64 0.53 -23.42
C ARG A 106 -6.56 0.16 -22.42
N TYR A 107 -6.68 -1.03 -21.84
CA TYR A 107 -5.72 -1.53 -20.85
C TYR A 107 -4.41 -2.00 -21.49
N ASP A 108 -4.47 -2.46 -22.74
CA ASP A 108 -3.33 -2.88 -23.57
C ASP A 108 -2.57 -1.70 -24.20
N GLU A 109 -3.11 -0.49 -24.13
CA GLU A 109 -2.46 0.75 -24.59
C GLU A 109 -1.61 1.41 -23.49
N PRO A 110 -0.74 2.38 -23.85
CA PRO A 110 -0.05 3.20 -22.86
C PRO A 110 -1.02 3.90 -21.91
N ARG A 111 -0.66 3.92 -20.62
CA ARG A 111 -1.47 4.53 -19.57
C ARG A 111 -1.61 6.05 -19.81
N PRO A 112 -2.83 6.63 -19.74
CA PRO A 112 -3.00 8.06 -19.89
C PRO A 112 -2.47 8.81 -18.67
N VAL A 113 -1.78 9.93 -18.90
CA VAL A 113 -1.21 10.78 -17.84
C VAL A 113 -2.14 11.92 -17.45
N ILE A 114 -2.99 12.35 -18.37
CA ILE A 114 -3.90 13.50 -18.26
C ILE A 114 -5.31 13.03 -18.64
N ASN A 115 -6.34 13.53 -17.94
CA ASN A 115 -7.74 13.25 -18.26
C ASN A 115 -8.31 14.24 -19.30
N GLU A 116 -9.53 14.00 -19.76
CA GLU A 116 -10.26 14.85 -20.72
C GLU A 116 -10.36 16.33 -20.30
N LYS A 117 -10.22 16.63 -19.00
CA LYS A 117 -10.27 17.99 -18.43
C LYS A 117 -8.89 18.65 -18.31
N GLY A 118 -7.82 18.03 -18.81
CA GLY A 118 -6.45 18.55 -18.70
C GLY A 118 -5.78 18.34 -17.32
N ASN A 119 -6.38 17.55 -16.42
CA ASN A 119 -5.80 17.30 -15.10
C ASN A 119 -4.92 16.04 -15.09
N LYS A 120 -3.81 16.08 -14.35
CA LYS A 120 -2.95 14.90 -14.13
C LYS A 120 -3.72 13.80 -13.39
N ILE A 121 -3.63 12.56 -13.88
CA ILE A 121 -4.27 11.40 -13.27
C ILE A 121 -3.34 10.83 -12.18
N PRO A 122 -3.77 10.76 -10.91
CA PRO A 122 -2.94 10.29 -9.81
C PRO A 122 -3.03 8.78 -9.65
N TRP A 123 -2.46 8.03 -10.60
CA TRP A 123 -2.40 6.57 -10.50
C TRP A 123 -1.67 6.12 -9.24
N ARG A 124 -2.30 5.26 -8.43
CA ARG A 124 -1.73 4.68 -7.20
C ARG A 124 -1.87 3.16 -7.26
N ASP A 125 -0.89 2.55 -7.90
CA ASP A 125 -0.83 1.09 -8.05
C ASP A 125 -0.33 0.41 -6.76
N THR A 126 0.37 1.19 -5.96
CA THR A 126 0.94 0.84 -4.67
C THR A 126 -0.13 0.65 -3.60
N SER A 127 0.23 -0.07 -2.54
CA SER A 127 -0.61 -0.16 -1.34
C SER A 127 -0.69 1.21 -0.67
N ALA A 128 -1.75 1.44 0.12
CA ALA A 128 -1.85 2.67 0.91
C ALA A 128 -0.68 2.84 1.88
N LEU A 129 -0.10 1.73 2.31
CA LEU A 129 1.02 1.74 3.23
C LEU A 129 2.32 2.11 2.52
N GLU A 130 2.49 1.74 1.25
CA GLU A 130 3.58 2.21 0.39
C GLU A 130 3.46 3.70 0.06
N ASP A 131 2.24 4.21 -0.15
CA ASP A 131 1.99 5.65 -0.30
C ASP A 131 2.40 6.41 0.97
N ILE A 132 2.02 5.87 2.15
CA ILE A 132 2.42 6.43 3.45
C ILE A 132 3.93 6.34 3.64
N ASP A 133 4.57 5.22 3.30
CA ASP A 133 6.03 5.06 3.41
C ASP A 133 6.77 6.10 2.57
N THR A 134 6.29 6.34 1.35
CA THR A 134 6.82 7.37 0.46
C THR A 134 6.76 8.75 1.11
N LEU A 135 5.63 9.09 1.73
CA LEU A 135 5.48 10.36 2.45
C LEU A 135 6.41 10.44 3.67
N VAL A 136 6.51 9.37 4.47
CA VAL A 136 7.40 9.30 5.64
C VAL A 136 8.85 9.53 5.23
N ARG A 137 9.33 8.83 4.20
CA ARG A 137 10.69 9.00 3.68
C ARG A 137 10.93 10.43 3.20
N TYR A 138 9.98 11.02 2.48
CA TYR A 138 10.08 12.40 2.01
C TYR A 138 10.19 13.40 3.17
N GLN A 139 9.36 13.24 4.20
CA GLN A 139 9.43 14.09 5.38
C GLN A 139 10.75 13.90 6.14
N HIS A 140 11.24 12.65 6.26
CA HIS A 140 12.54 12.37 6.87
C HIS A 140 13.69 13.07 6.12
N MET A 141 13.69 13.04 4.78
CA MET A 141 14.68 13.76 3.97
C MET A 141 14.61 15.28 4.21
N ASN A 142 13.42 15.85 4.33
CA ASN A 142 13.26 17.28 4.60
C ASN A 142 13.77 17.66 6.00
N LEU A 143 13.45 16.86 7.02
CA LEU A 143 13.97 17.04 8.38
C LEU A 143 15.50 17.01 8.40
N GLN A 144 16.12 16.04 7.73
CA GLN A 144 17.59 15.95 7.65
C GLN A 144 18.23 17.19 7.01
N LYS A 145 17.55 17.86 6.07
CA LYS A 145 18.03 19.12 5.48
C LYS A 145 17.98 20.29 6.44
N LEU A 146 17.05 20.29 7.40
CA LEU A 146 16.85 21.35 8.38
C LEU A 146 17.80 21.24 9.59
N ILE A 147 18.37 20.06 9.82
CA ILE A 147 19.31 19.79 10.93
C ILE A 147 20.77 20.12 10.52
N LYS A 148 20.98 20.73 9.33
CA LYS A 148 22.28 21.20 8.87
C LYS A 148 22.68 22.54 9.49
#